data_AF-A0AAP0N5R0-F1
#
_entry.id   AF-A0AAP0N5R0-F1
#
_cell.length_a   1.000
_cell.length_b   1.000
_cell.length_c   1.000
_cell.angle_alpha   90.00
_cell.angle_beta   90.00
_cell.angle_gamma   90.00
#
_symmetry.space_group_name_H-M   'P 1'
#
loop_
_entity.id
_entity.type
_entity.pdbx_description
1 polymer ?
#
loop_
_entity_poly.entity_id
_entity_poly.type
_entity_poly.pdbx_seq_one_letter_code
_entity_poly.pdbx_strand_id
1 'polypeptide(L)'
;MRPPINLCRSARLEIRRMFKMLECKCLREGTPVRKHGFKKIRMGWTLREFGYKVPDQYLMDTILKTLPSSWDIVKGSVLQEHNPSSAIELVMLLEEKERDVHPLWIALETDRMPLNSTVRDHVLGKQDIYNRLSAGGFSLHLSILTHAIVSTLPPSWPIKTIRRVMEKENVGMKDLLVFLEKEERMYDPMWVEFLKKEMISTSSVYCHIMCKYDLWQELQKRGYIVDFSIFVEAVVNTLPRSWPHVVSKTICGEHPPDLTTLVKVLEEVEDDIILLAALDEAEQNEDMILLRALDEVEHNMVTKIQATN
;
A
#
# COMPACT_ATOMS: atom_id res chain seq x y z
N MET A 1 -28.05 41.77 2.58
CA MET A 1 -27.39 42.27 1.34
C MET A 1 -28.47 42.84 0.40
N ARG A 2 -28.24 43.98 -0.26
CA ARG A 2 -29.23 44.55 -1.22
C ARG A 2 -29.13 43.82 -2.57
N PRO A 3 -30.26 43.45 -3.20
CA PRO A 3 -30.26 42.80 -4.51
C PRO A 3 -29.83 43.77 -5.62
N PRO A 4 -29.11 43.29 -6.66
CA PRO A 4 -28.85 44.07 -7.87
C PRO A 4 -30.16 44.49 -8.54
N ILE A 5 -30.19 45.72 -9.06
CA ILE A 5 -31.39 46.40 -9.53
C ILE A 5 -32.00 45.73 -10.78
N ASN A 6 -31.20 44.99 -11.56
CA ASN A 6 -31.56 44.48 -12.89
C ASN A 6 -31.95 42.98 -12.98
N LEU A 7 -32.18 42.29 -11.86
CA LEU A 7 -32.53 40.86 -11.91
C LEU A 7 -34.01 40.63 -12.22
N CYS A 8 -34.30 39.68 -13.12
CA CYS A 8 -35.66 39.22 -13.41
C CYS A 8 -36.29 38.50 -12.20
N ARG A 9 -37.63 38.37 -12.19
CA ARG A 9 -38.39 37.79 -11.05
C ARG A 9 -37.98 36.35 -10.72
N SER A 10 -37.70 35.52 -11.73
CA SER A 10 -37.26 34.14 -11.54
C SER A 10 -35.89 34.07 -10.85
N ALA A 11 -34.91 34.84 -11.33
CA ALA A 11 -33.59 34.93 -10.71
C ALA A 11 -33.65 35.42 -9.26
N ARG A 12 -34.50 36.41 -8.94
CA ARG A 12 -34.70 36.87 -7.55
C ARG A 12 -35.24 35.76 -6.63
N LEU A 13 -36.15 34.92 -7.13
CA LEU A 13 -36.69 33.78 -6.37
C LEU A 13 -35.62 32.71 -6.13
N GLU A 14 -34.83 32.40 -7.14
CA GLU A 14 -33.72 31.44 -7.03
C GLU A 14 -32.66 31.92 -6.04
N ILE A 15 -32.25 33.18 -6.13
CA ILE A 15 -31.29 33.79 -5.20
C ILE A 15 -31.81 33.76 -3.75
N ARG A 16 -33.10 34.07 -3.53
CA ARG A 16 -33.71 33.94 -2.20
C ARG A 16 -33.65 32.50 -1.69
N ARG A 17 -33.89 31.50 -2.55
CA ARG A 17 -33.75 30.09 -2.19
C ARG A 17 -32.29 29.74 -1.85
N MET A 18 -31.32 30.28 -2.59
CA MET A 18 -29.89 30.08 -2.32
C MET A 18 -29.48 30.65 -0.97
N PHE A 19 -29.86 31.89 -0.64
CA PHE A 19 -29.62 32.48 0.69
C PHE A 19 -30.27 31.65 1.80
N LYS A 20 -31.54 31.24 1.62
CA LYS A 20 -32.23 30.38 2.59
C LYS A 20 -31.51 29.04 2.79
N MET A 21 -31.03 28.42 1.71
CA MET A 21 -30.27 27.18 1.78
C MET A 21 -28.88 27.38 2.42
N LEU A 22 -28.22 28.51 2.16
CA LEU A 22 -26.99 28.89 2.86
C LEU A 22 -27.25 28.97 4.36
N GLU A 23 -28.24 29.74 4.80
CA GLU A 23 -28.46 30.05 6.22
C GLU A 23 -29.11 28.93 7.02
N CYS A 24 -30.04 28.18 6.42
CA CYS A 24 -30.90 27.25 7.17
C CYS A 24 -30.57 25.77 6.94
N LYS A 25 -29.80 25.43 5.90
CA LYS A 25 -29.49 24.01 5.64
C LYS A 25 -28.38 23.55 6.57
N CYS A 26 -28.78 22.86 7.64
CA CYS A 26 -27.89 22.18 8.57
C CYS A 26 -27.11 21.05 7.89
N LEU A 27 -25.92 20.76 8.42
CA LEU A 27 -25.16 19.55 8.12
C LEU A 27 -26.04 18.36 8.51
N ARG A 28 -26.26 17.46 7.54
CA ARG A 28 -26.99 16.22 7.81
C ARG A 28 -26.07 15.25 8.51
N GLU A 29 -26.62 14.45 9.41
CA GLU A 29 -25.89 13.36 10.05
C GLU A 29 -25.20 12.47 9.01
N GLY A 30 -23.95 12.12 9.28
CA GLY A 30 -23.12 11.31 8.39
C GLY A 30 -22.65 11.99 7.10
N THR A 31 -22.94 13.28 6.89
CA THR A 31 -22.34 14.03 5.78
C THR A 31 -21.00 14.61 6.22
N PRO A 32 -19.92 14.47 5.43
CA PRO A 32 -18.64 15.09 5.77
C PRO A 32 -18.73 16.61 5.79
N VAL A 33 -18.11 17.24 6.78
CA VAL A 33 -18.07 18.70 6.91
C VAL A 33 -17.45 19.36 5.68
N ARG A 34 -16.46 18.70 5.06
CA ARG A 34 -15.87 19.13 3.78
C ARG A 34 -16.94 19.35 2.72
N LYS A 35 -17.79 18.34 2.48
CA LYS A 35 -18.84 18.38 1.45
C LYS A 35 -19.86 19.47 1.73
N HIS A 36 -20.23 19.64 3.00
CA HIS A 36 -21.16 20.69 3.44
C HIS A 36 -20.58 22.09 3.29
N GLY A 37 -19.37 22.29 3.78
CA GLY A 37 -18.62 23.54 3.73
C GLY A 37 -18.39 24.00 2.29
N PHE A 38 -17.81 23.15 1.45
CA PHE A 38 -17.57 23.49 0.04
C PHE A 38 -18.87 23.71 -0.75
N LYS A 39 -19.96 23.03 -0.41
CA LYS A 39 -21.27 23.32 -1.01
C LYS A 39 -21.71 24.75 -0.69
N LYS A 40 -21.53 25.22 0.54
CA LYS A 40 -21.86 26.61 0.92
C LYS A 40 -20.92 27.60 0.25
N ILE A 41 -19.62 27.32 0.21
CA ILE A 41 -18.64 28.16 -0.50
C ILE A 41 -19.02 28.32 -1.98
N ARG A 42 -19.32 27.20 -2.66
CA ARG A 42 -19.77 27.20 -4.06
C ARG A 42 -21.03 28.04 -4.25
N MET A 43 -22.01 27.90 -3.36
CA MET A 43 -23.21 28.75 -3.40
C MET A 43 -22.90 30.24 -3.19
N GLY A 44 -21.95 30.56 -2.30
CA GLY A 44 -21.44 31.90 -2.12
C GLY A 44 -20.83 32.48 -3.40
N TRP A 45 -20.03 31.69 -4.11
CA TRP A 45 -19.46 32.09 -5.41
C TRP A 45 -20.53 32.31 -6.47
N THR A 46 -21.51 31.41 -6.59
CA THR A 46 -22.64 31.61 -7.51
C THR A 46 -23.41 32.91 -7.18
N LEU A 47 -23.60 33.24 -5.90
CA LEU A 47 -24.20 34.52 -5.52
C LEU A 47 -23.32 35.74 -5.91
N ARG A 48 -21.99 35.61 -5.87
CA ARG A 48 -21.06 36.65 -6.36
C ARG A 48 -21.19 36.85 -7.87
N GLU A 49 -21.38 35.78 -8.64
CA GLU A 49 -21.64 35.85 -10.09
C GLU A 49 -22.94 36.63 -10.39
N PHE A 50 -23.96 36.51 -9.53
CA PHE A 50 -25.17 37.33 -9.59
C PHE A 50 -24.98 38.78 -9.08
N GLY A 51 -23.76 39.21 -8.76
CA GLY A 51 -23.44 40.58 -8.33
C GLY A 51 -23.61 40.84 -6.83
N TYR A 52 -23.77 39.81 -6.00
CA TYR A 52 -23.84 39.98 -4.54
C TYR A 52 -22.44 40.00 -3.93
N LYS A 53 -22.20 40.93 -3.00
CA LYS A 53 -21.01 40.89 -2.16
C LYS A 53 -21.24 39.88 -1.03
N VAL A 54 -20.61 38.71 -1.14
CA VAL A 54 -20.65 37.66 -0.11
C VAL A 54 -19.26 37.55 0.53
N PRO A 55 -18.99 38.23 1.67
CA PRO A 55 -17.70 38.16 2.34
C PRO A 55 -17.38 36.75 2.83
N ASP A 56 -16.10 36.40 2.94
CA ASP A 56 -15.67 35.12 3.49
C ASP A 56 -16.12 34.95 4.95
N GLN A 57 -16.09 36.02 5.75
CA GLN A 57 -16.63 36.00 7.12
C GLN A 57 -18.09 35.52 7.17
N TYR A 58 -18.94 36.02 6.26
CA TYR A 58 -20.34 35.59 6.20
C TYR A 58 -20.46 34.10 5.86
N LEU A 59 -19.61 33.58 4.96
CA LEU A 59 -19.59 32.15 4.65
C LEU A 59 -19.12 31.32 5.85
N MET A 60 -18.07 31.76 6.55
CA MET A 60 -17.58 31.11 7.77
C MET A 60 -18.67 31.04 8.85
N ASP A 61 -19.31 32.16 9.16
CA ASP A 61 -20.40 32.22 10.14
C ASP A 61 -21.55 31.28 9.75
N THR A 62 -21.88 31.24 8.47
CA THR A 62 -22.96 30.39 7.94
C THR A 62 -22.60 28.90 8.02
N ILE A 63 -21.35 28.53 7.75
CA ILE A 63 -20.86 27.15 7.89
C ILE A 63 -20.97 26.74 9.36
N LEU A 64 -20.38 27.51 10.27
CA LEU A 64 -20.36 27.23 11.71
C LEU A 64 -21.77 27.14 12.31
N LYS A 65 -22.65 28.09 11.96
CA LYS A 65 -24.03 28.13 12.45
C LYS A 65 -24.86 26.91 12.02
N THR A 66 -24.48 26.25 10.93
CA THR A 66 -25.23 25.13 10.37
C THR A 66 -24.61 23.77 10.70
N LEU A 67 -23.55 23.73 11.51
CA LEU A 67 -23.09 22.50 12.15
C LEU A 67 -23.99 22.16 13.36
N PRO A 68 -24.23 20.87 13.64
CA PRO A 68 -25.01 20.46 14.80
C PRO A 68 -24.27 20.79 16.12
N SER A 69 -24.99 20.79 17.24
CA SER A 69 -24.43 21.10 18.56
C SER A 69 -23.32 20.13 19.01
N SER A 70 -23.30 18.90 18.49
CA SER A 70 -22.18 17.97 18.72
C SER A 70 -20.82 18.49 18.24
N TRP A 71 -20.80 19.54 17.42
CA TRP A 71 -19.59 20.22 16.95
C TRP A 71 -19.18 21.42 17.80
N ASP A 72 -19.90 21.76 18.88
CA ASP A 72 -19.61 22.99 19.66
C ASP A 72 -18.18 23.03 20.19
N ILE A 73 -17.65 21.89 20.65
CA ILE A 73 -16.26 21.76 21.12
C ILE A 73 -15.27 21.99 19.97
N VAL A 74 -15.50 21.35 18.81
CA VAL A 74 -14.64 21.49 17.63
C VAL A 74 -14.66 22.92 17.08
N LYS A 75 -15.84 23.56 17.03
CA LYS A 75 -15.98 24.96 16.62
C LYS A 75 -15.16 25.87 17.53
N GLY A 76 -15.23 25.67 18.84
CA GLY A 76 -14.44 26.41 19.81
C GLY A 76 -12.95 26.24 19.60
N SER A 77 -12.48 25.00 19.50
CA SER A 77 -11.06 24.65 19.27
C SER A 77 -10.54 25.27 17.97
N VAL A 78 -11.24 25.10 16.84
CA VAL A 78 -10.80 25.66 15.54
C VAL A 78 -10.69 27.19 15.58
N LEU A 79 -11.68 27.87 16.18
CA LEU A 79 -11.67 29.33 16.26
C LEU A 79 -10.61 29.88 17.20
N GLN A 80 -10.36 29.20 18.33
CA GLN A 80 -9.39 29.65 19.34
C GLN A 80 -7.95 29.34 18.93
N GLU A 81 -7.69 28.16 18.37
CA GLU A 81 -6.35 27.67 18.07
C GLU A 81 -5.80 28.20 16.74
N HIS A 82 -6.67 28.32 15.72
CA HIS A 82 -6.21 28.55 14.35
C HIS A 82 -6.67 29.87 13.74
N ASN A 83 -7.76 30.48 14.23
CA ASN A 83 -8.30 31.76 13.74
C ASN A 83 -8.33 31.87 12.19
N PRO A 84 -9.14 31.05 11.50
CA PRO A 84 -9.09 30.94 10.04
C PRO A 84 -9.36 32.27 9.32
N SER A 85 -8.58 32.55 8.29
CA SER A 85 -8.64 33.77 7.48
C SER A 85 -9.62 33.69 6.31
N SER A 86 -10.04 32.48 5.92
CA SER A 86 -10.94 32.24 4.79
C SER A 86 -11.92 31.11 5.04
N ALA A 87 -13.02 31.09 4.28
CA ALA A 87 -14.01 30.02 4.38
C ALA A 87 -13.44 28.66 3.94
N ILE A 88 -12.50 28.64 3.00
CA ILE A 88 -11.82 27.41 2.57
C ILE A 88 -10.95 26.87 3.70
N GLU A 89 -10.13 27.73 4.29
CA GLU A 89 -9.26 27.36 5.41
C GLU A 89 -10.07 26.82 6.60
N LEU A 90 -11.18 27.48 6.95
CA LEU A 90 -12.08 26.98 7.99
C LEU A 90 -12.57 25.55 7.68
N VAL A 91 -13.00 25.27 6.44
CA VAL A 91 -13.50 23.94 6.08
C VAL A 91 -12.41 22.88 6.18
N MET A 92 -11.18 23.21 5.81
CA MET A 92 -10.03 22.30 5.95
C MET A 92 -9.74 21.98 7.42
N LEU A 93 -9.74 22.99 8.30
CA LEU A 93 -9.51 22.80 9.74
C LEU A 93 -10.65 22.01 10.41
N LEU A 94 -11.90 22.30 10.02
CA LEU A 94 -13.05 21.54 10.49
C LEU A 94 -13.00 20.08 10.03
N GLU A 95 -12.52 19.80 8.82
CA GLU A 95 -12.34 18.43 8.31
C GLU A 95 -11.28 17.67 9.12
N GLU A 96 -10.21 18.33 9.54
CA GLU A 96 -9.18 17.73 10.39
C GLU A 96 -9.75 17.33 11.75
N LYS A 97 -10.49 18.25 12.39
CA LYS A 97 -11.12 18.04 13.70
C LYS A 97 -12.43 17.23 13.64
N GLU A 98 -12.97 16.98 12.44
CA GLU A 98 -14.17 16.14 12.23
C GLU A 98 -13.97 14.73 12.80
N ARG A 99 -12.74 14.24 12.72
CA ARG A 99 -12.33 12.92 13.19
C ARG A 99 -12.64 12.72 14.68
N ASP A 100 -12.51 13.78 15.46
CA ASP A 100 -12.63 13.73 16.92
C ASP A 100 -14.10 13.64 17.40
N VAL A 101 -15.06 14.01 16.56
CA VAL A 101 -16.48 14.14 16.97
C VAL A 101 -17.45 13.33 16.13
N HIS A 102 -17.06 12.93 14.92
CA HIS A 102 -17.99 12.30 14.00
C HIS A 102 -18.07 10.78 14.27
N PRO A 103 -19.26 10.23 14.58
CA PRO A 103 -19.41 8.82 14.99
C PRO A 103 -18.82 7.81 14.00
N LEU A 104 -18.93 8.09 12.69
CA LEU A 104 -18.28 7.31 11.63
C LEU A 104 -16.76 7.22 11.78
N TRP A 105 -16.08 8.34 11.98
CA TRP A 105 -14.62 8.38 12.12
C TRP A 105 -14.21 7.64 13.38
N ILE A 106 -14.90 7.90 14.49
CA ILE A 106 -14.65 7.19 15.75
C ILE A 106 -14.82 5.69 15.55
N ALA A 107 -15.93 5.22 14.97
CA ALA A 107 -16.16 3.80 14.73
C ALA A 107 -15.11 3.17 13.79
N LEU A 108 -14.70 3.89 12.74
CA LEU A 108 -13.70 3.42 11.79
C LEU A 108 -12.27 3.52 12.32
N GLU A 109 -11.95 4.39 13.27
CA GLU A 109 -10.59 4.57 13.80
C GLU A 109 -10.35 3.90 15.16
N THR A 110 -11.42 3.47 15.85
CA THR A 110 -11.33 2.78 17.16
C THR A 110 -10.53 1.47 17.04
N ASP A 111 -10.90 0.59 16.10
CA ASP A 111 -10.23 -0.69 15.97
C ASP A 111 -8.94 -0.56 15.14
N ARG A 112 -7.79 -0.53 15.80
CA ARG A 112 -6.51 -0.60 15.09
C ARG A 112 -6.27 -1.99 14.52
N MET A 113 -5.53 -2.07 13.41
CA MET A 113 -5.12 -3.34 12.83
C MET A 113 -4.29 -4.14 13.85
N PRO A 114 -4.73 -5.36 14.25
CA PRO A 114 -3.90 -6.23 15.08
C PRO A 114 -2.60 -6.61 14.38
N LEU A 115 -1.51 -6.76 15.13
CA LEU A 115 -0.19 -7.12 14.58
C LEU A 115 -0.17 -8.46 13.83
N ASN A 116 -1.06 -9.39 14.19
CA ASN A 116 -1.14 -10.72 13.60
C ASN A 116 -2.28 -10.87 12.57
N SER A 117 -2.96 -9.77 12.23
CA SER A 117 -4.03 -9.78 11.22
C SER A 117 -3.47 -9.44 9.85
N THR A 118 -4.11 -9.93 8.79
CA THR A 118 -3.76 -9.53 7.42
C THR A 118 -4.33 -8.16 7.11
N VAL A 119 -3.68 -7.41 6.21
CA VAL A 119 -4.23 -6.11 5.77
C VAL A 119 -5.59 -6.28 5.09
N ARG A 120 -5.83 -7.42 4.44
CA ARG A 120 -7.10 -7.75 3.82
C ARG A 120 -8.22 -7.85 4.85
N ASP A 121 -8.03 -8.63 5.92
CA ASP A 121 -9.05 -8.78 6.96
C ASP A 121 -9.35 -7.43 7.62
N HIS A 122 -8.31 -6.62 7.85
CA HIS A 122 -8.47 -5.25 8.36
C HIS A 122 -9.31 -4.38 7.41
N VAL A 123 -8.97 -4.35 6.12
CA VAL A 123 -9.71 -3.58 5.10
C VAL A 123 -11.16 -4.04 5.00
N LEU A 124 -11.42 -5.35 4.97
CA LEU A 124 -12.76 -5.92 4.93
C LEU A 124 -13.56 -5.59 6.19
N GLY A 125 -12.96 -5.71 7.37
CA GLY A 125 -13.59 -5.34 8.63
C GLY A 125 -14.00 -3.86 8.67
N LYS A 126 -13.15 -2.95 8.16
CA LYS A 126 -13.49 -1.53 8.00
C LYS A 126 -14.59 -1.31 6.97
N GLN A 127 -14.56 -2.05 5.87
CA GLN A 127 -15.61 -2.00 4.84
C GLN A 127 -16.96 -2.47 5.38
N ASP A 128 -17.00 -3.47 6.27
CA ASP A 128 -18.23 -3.94 6.91
C ASP A 128 -18.79 -2.91 7.89
N ILE A 129 -17.94 -2.26 8.70
CA ILE A 129 -18.35 -1.13 9.55
C ILE A 129 -18.93 -0.01 8.67
N TYR A 130 -18.25 0.34 7.59
CA TYR A 130 -18.70 1.35 6.62
C TYR A 130 -20.06 0.99 6.03
N ASN A 131 -20.25 -0.25 5.55
CA ASN A 131 -21.50 -0.69 4.96
C ASN A 131 -22.67 -0.66 5.96
N ARG A 132 -22.44 -1.09 7.21
CA ARG A 132 -23.46 -1.02 8.28
C ARG A 132 -23.89 0.41 8.58
N LEU A 133 -22.93 1.33 8.66
CA LEU A 133 -23.22 2.76 8.90
C LEU A 133 -23.93 3.39 7.69
N SER A 134 -23.54 3.03 6.46
CA SER A 134 -24.22 3.46 5.24
C SER A 134 -25.69 3.04 5.24
N ALA A 135 -25.98 1.78 5.59
CA ALA A 135 -27.33 1.27 5.73
C ALA A 135 -28.13 1.97 6.84
N GLY A 136 -27.45 2.48 7.88
CA GLY A 136 -28.02 3.33 8.92
C GLY A 136 -28.33 4.77 8.50
N GLY A 137 -28.15 5.13 7.23
CA GLY A 137 -28.52 6.45 6.68
C GLY A 137 -27.37 7.46 6.62
N PHE A 138 -26.14 7.06 6.95
CA PHE A 138 -24.98 7.93 6.86
C PHE A 138 -24.57 8.16 5.38
N SER A 139 -24.32 9.42 4.99
CA SER A 139 -23.84 9.76 3.64
C SER A 139 -22.33 9.58 3.51
N LEU A 140 -21.90 8.34 3.39
CA LEU A 140 -20.48 8.01 3.41
C LEU A 140 -19.75 8.35 2.10
N HIS A 141 -18.53 8.86 2.23
CA HIS A 141 -17.61 9.06 1.11
C HIS A 141 -16.47 8.05 1.21
N LEU A 142 -16.09 7.44 0.08
CA LEU A 142 -15.07 6.38 0.05
C LEU A 142 -13.73 6.85 0.63
N SER A 143 -13.39 8.14 0.44
CA SER A 143 -12.18 8.73 1.00
C SER A 143 -12.09 8.62 2.53
N ILE A 144 -13.22 8.59 3.25
CA ILE A 144 -13.21 8.43 4.71
C ILE A 144 -12.75 7.03 5.08
N LEU A 145 -13.28 6.01 4.39
CA LEU A 145 -12.89 4.62 4.59
C LEU A 145 -11.41 4.44 4.29
N THR A 146 -10.94 4.97 3.16
CA THR A 146 -9.54 4.84 2.76
C THR A 146 -8.60 5.54 3.76
N HIS A 147 -8.95 6.75 4.23
CA HIS A 147 -8.18 7.44 5.26
C HIS A 147 -8.18 6.68 6.60
N ALA A 148 -9.33 6.15 7.03
CA ALA A 148 -9.44 5.43 8.29
C ALA A 148 -8.65 4.11 8.27
N ILE A 149 -8.66 3.39 7.14
CA ILE A 149 -7.82 2.19 6.94
C ILE A 149 -6.35 2.56 7.18
N VAL A 150 -5.86 3.60 6.53
CA VAL A 150 -4.45 3.99 6.60
C VAL A 150 -4.05 4.60 7.95
N SER A 151 -4.95 5.30 8.63
CA SER A 151 -4.68 5.83 9.97
C SER A 151 -4.64 4.75 11.05
N THR A 152 -5.28 3.60 10.81
CA THR A 152 -5.35 2.47 11.74
C THR A 152 -4.34 1.36 11.47
N LEU A 153 -3.45 1.53 10.48
CA LEU A 153 -2.33 0.62 10.24
C LEU A 153 -1.30 0.68 11.38
N PRO A 154 -0.51 -0.39 11.60
CA PRO A 154 0.54 -0.40 12.60
C PRO A 154 1.62 0.68 12.33
N PRO A 155 2.26 1.25 13.36
CA PRO A 155 3.28 2.29 13.19
C PRO A 155 4.51 1.87 12.36
N SER A 156 4.76 0.57 12.22
CA SER A 156 5.83 0.02 11.37
C SER A 156 5.58 0.21 9.88
N TRP A 157 4.34 0.51 9.47
CA TRP A 157 3.98 0.72 8.07
C TRP A 157 4.41 2.11 7.58
N PRO A 158 4.73 2.27 6.28
CA PRO A 158 5.16 3.54 5.71
C PRO A 158 3.98 4.51 5.46
N ILE A 159 3.20 4.83 6.49
CA ILE A 159 1.94 5.61 6.43
C ILE A 159 2.07 6.91 5.63
N LYS A 160 3.17 7.65 5.78
CA LYS A 160 3.43 8.91 5.04
C LYS A 160 3.60 8.70 3.53
N THR A 161 4.14 7.55 3.12
CA THR A 161 4.29 7.19 1.71
C THR A 161 2.95 6.73 1.15
N ILE A 162 2.23 5.87 1.88
CA ILE A 162 0.89 5.39 1.52
C ILE A 162 -0.05 6.58 1.28
N ARG A 163 -0.12 7.55 2.21
CA ARG A 163 -0.97 8.75 2.05
C ARG A 163 -0.63 9.56 0.79
N ARG A 164 0.67 9.76 0.50
CA ARG A 164 1.11 10.51 -0.69
C ARG A 164 0.72 9.82 -1.99
N VAL A 165 0.74 8.49 -2.04
CA VAL A 165 0.28 7.73 -3.22
C VAL A 165 -1.23 7.90 -3.39
N MET A 166 -1.99 7.75 -2.31
CA MET A 166 -3.45 7.88 -2.34
C MET A 166 -3.94 9.27 -2.75
N GLU A 167 -3.27 10.33 -2.29
CA GLU A 167 -3.59 11.71 -2.64
C GLU A 167 -3.37 12.01 -4.13
N LYS A 168 -2.40 11.34 -4.77
CA LYS A 168 -2.07 11.57 -6.17
C LYS A 168 -2.95 10.80 -7.14
N GLU A 169 -3.36 9.59 -6.78
CA GLU A 169 -3.92 8.64 -7.75
C GLU A 169 -5.45 8.47 -7.67
N ASN A 170 -6.15 9.19 -6.78
CA ASN A 170 -7.60 9.00 -6.56
C ASN A 170 -7.98 7.50 -6.49
N VAL A 171 -7.20 6.78 -5.71
CA VAL A 171 -7.14 5.32 -5.66
C VAL A 171 -8.48 4.75 -5.17
N GLY A 172 -9.08 3.86 -5.96
CA GLY A 172 -10.27 3.12 -5.54
C GLY A 172 -9.96 2.12 -4.42
N MET A 173 -10.98 1.61 -3.72
CA MET A 173 -10.77 0.63 -2.63
C MET A 173 -10.05 -0.64 -3.08
N LYS A 174 -10.34 -1.11 -4.30
CA LYS A 174 -9.68 -2.29 -4.87
C LYS A 174 -8.19 -2.03 -5.07
N ASP A 175 -7.84 -0.89 -5.64
CA ASP A 175 -6.46 -0.51 -5.92
C ASP A 175 -5.69 -0.25 -4.61
N LEU A 176 -6.37 0.33 -3.60
CA LEU A 176 -5.81 0.50 -2.25
C LEU A 176 -5.49 -0.85 -1.62
N LEU A 177 -6.41 -1.82 -1.67
CA LEU A 177 -6.18 -3.14 -1.12
C LEU A 177 -4.99 -3.83 -1.79
N VAL A 178 -4.93 -3.81 -3.12
CA VAL A 178 -3.80 -4.39 -3.88
C VAL A 178 -2.48 -3.73 -3.50
N PHE A 179 -2.46 -2.39 -3.39
CA PHE A 179 -1.27 -1.65 -2.97
C PHE A 179 -0.85 -2.00 -1.55
N LEU A 180 -1.78 -2.04 -0.60
CA LEU A 180 -1.49 -2.37 0.80
C LEU A 180 -1.01 -3.82 0.95
N GLU A 181 -1.59 -4.77 0.23
CA GLU A 181 -1.14 -6.17 0.23
C GLU A 181 0.28 -6.29 -0.33
N LYS A 182 0.64 -5.49 -1.34
CA LYS A 182 2.01 -5.43 -1.85
C LYS A 182 2.98 -4.86 -0.81
N GLU A 183 2.59 -3.79 -0.12
CA GLU A 183 3.40 -3.23 0.97
C GLU A 183 3.55 -4.22 2.13
N GLU A 184 2.49 -4.94 2.52
CA GLU A 184 2.53 -5.95 3.59
C GLU A 184 3.64 -6.98 3.38
N ARG A 185 3.80 -7.47 2.14
CA ARG A 185 4.84 -8.43 1.76
C ARG A 185 6.27 -7.92 1.97
N MET A 186 6.46 -6.60 2.02
CA MET A 186 7.77 -5.98 2.20
C MET A 186 8.17 -5.85 3.66
N TYR A 187 7.20 -5.87 4.59
CA TYR A 187 7.43 -5.59 6.02
C TYR A 187 7.04 -6.73 6.95
N ASP A 188 6.09 -7.59 6.57
CA ASP A 188 5.75 -8.76 7.39
C ASP A 188 6.95 -9.72 7.47
N PRO A 189 7.44 -10.07 8.67
CA PRO A 189 8.64 -10.89 8.83
C PRO A 189 8.55 -12.24 8.14
N MET A 190 7.36 -12.85 8.11
CA MET A 190 7.15 -14.16 7.49
C MET A 190 7.20 -14.06 5.97
N TRP A 191 6.59 -13.02 5.39
CA TRP A 191 6.73 -12.72 3.96
C TRP A 191 8.18 -12.42 3.58
N VAL A 192 8.90 -11.64 4.39
CA VAL A 192 10.30 -11.33 4.15
C VAL A 192 11.14 -12.60 4.18
N GLU A 193 10.93 -13.48 5.15
CA GLU A 193 11.63 -14.77 5.22
C GLU A 193 11.28 -15.66 4.02
N PHE A 194 10.00 -15.74 3.69
CA PHE A 194 9.50 -16.52 2.55
C PHE A 194 10.06 -16.03 1.22
N LEU A 195 10.13 -14.72 0.99
CA LEU A 195 10.57 -14.14 -0.28
C LEU A 195 12.08 -13.95 -0.41
N LYS A 196 12.80 -13.78 0.71
CA LYS A 196 14.21 -13.32 0.67
C LYS A 196 15.21 -14.25 1.33
N LYS A 197 14.80 -15.21 2.16
CA LYS A 197 15.75 -16.16 2.75
C LYS A 197 16.34 -17.03 1.65
N GLU A 198 17.59 -16.76 1.29
CA GLU A 198 18.34 -17.49 0.28
C GLU A 198 18.64 -18.92 0.76
N MET A 199 18.76 -19.83 -0.21
CA MET A 199 19.24 -21.18 0.00
C MET A 199 20.69 -21.13 0.49
N ILE A 200 21.02 -21.96 1.48
CA ILE A 200 22.39 -22.10 1.95
C ILE A 200 23.14 -22.93 0.91
N SER A 201 24.31 -22.48 0.47
CA SER A 201 25.07 -23.13 -0.62
C SER A 201 25.46 -24.58 -0.35
N THR A 202 25.44 -25.01 0.91
CA THR A 202 25.75 -26.38 1.35
C THR A 202 24.50 -27.23 1.62
N SER A 203 23.30 -26.66 1.48
CA SER A 203 22.04 -27.41 1.65
C SER A 203 21.52 -27.90 0.30
N SER A 204 20.86 -29.06 0.29
CA SER A 204 20.16 -29.55 -0.90
C SER A 204 18.95 -28.69 -1.25
N VAL A 205 18.57 -28.70 -2.52
CA VAL A 205 17.38 -27.97 -2.99
C VAL A 205 16.12 -28.49 -2.31
N TYR A 206 16.02 -29.80 -2.06
CA TYR A 206 14.92 -30.39 -1.31
C TYR A 206 14.70 -29.70 0.05
N CYS A 207 15.77 -29.55 0.84
CA CYS A 207 15.68 -28.91 2.16
C CYS A 207 15.21 -27.46 2.07
N HIS A 208 15.67 -26.72 1.06
CA HIS A 208 15.25 -25.34 0.81
C HIS A 208 13.77 -25.25 0.44
N ILE A 209 13.31 -26.10 -0.49
CA ILE A 209 11.91 -26.17 -0.91
C ILE A 209 11.02 -26.47 0.30
N MET A 210 11.38 -27.46 1.12
CA MET A 210 10.59 -27.82 2.30
C MET A 210 10.52 -26.69 3.33
N CYS A 211 11.64 -25.98 3.59
CA CYS A 211 11.62 -24.80 4.45
C CYS A 211 10.70 -23.70 3.91
N LYS A 212 10.69 -23.47 2.59
CA LYS A 212 9.76 -22.52 1.95
C LYS A 212 8.32 -23.02 2.03
N TYR A 213 8.10 -24.32 1.91
CA TYR A 213 6.78 -24.93 1.96
C TYR A 213 6.13 -24.75 3.34
N ASP A 214 6.91 -24.92 4.41
CA ASP A 214 6.43 -24.67 5.78
C ASP A 214 5.99 -23.21 5.96
N LEU A 215 6.78 -22.26 5.46
CA LEU A 215 6.43 -20.84 5.47
C LEU A 215 5.19 -20.54 4.60
N TRP A 216 5.08 -21.17 3.43
CA TRP A 216 3.93 -21.04 2.54
C TRP A 216 2.63 -21.54 3.19
N GLN A 217 2.68 -22.71 3.84
CA GLN A 217 1.56 -23.26 4.60
C GLN A 217 1.17 -22.36 5.77
N GLU A 218 2.14 -21.79 6.47
CA GLU A 218 1.87 -20.87 7.58
C GLU A 218 1.26 -19.55 7.10
N LEU A 219 1.72 -19.00 5.98
CA LEU A 219 1.09 -17.85 5.33
C LEU A 219 -0.37 -18.15 4.94
N GLN A 220 -0.65 -19.33 4.37
CA GLN A 220 -2.01 -19.74 4.05
C GLN A 220 -2.91 -19.85 5.29
N LYS A 221 -2.41 -20.43 6.39
CA LYS A 221 -3.16 -20.51 7.66
C LYS A 221 -3.50 -19.12 8.23
N ARG A 222 -2.65 -18.13 7.97
CA ARG A 222 -2.88 -16.73 8.35
C ARG A 222 -3.85 -15.99 7.42
N GLY A 223 -4.37 -16.63 6.37
CA GLY A 223 -5.33 -16.05 5.43
C GLY A 223 -4.71 -15.28 4.27
N TYR A 224 -3.38 -15.36 4.09
CA TYR A 224 -2.74 -14.78 2.92
C TYR A 224 -3.13 -15.55 1.65
N ILE A 225 -3.37 -14.80 0.56
CA ILE A 225 -3.50 -15.43 -0.77
C ILE A 225 -2.10 -15.65 -1.32
N VAL A 226 -1.66 -16.90 -1.22
CA VAL A 226 -0.39 -17.40 -1.74
C VAL A 226 -0.70 -18.66 -2.53
N ASP A 227 -0.85 -18.50 -3.84
CA ASP A 227 -1.04 -19.63 -4.74
C ASP A 227 0.29 -20.35 -4.99
N PHE A 228 0.22 -21.45 -5.73
CA PHE A 228 1.39 -22.26 -6.02
C PHE A 228 2.41 -21.53 -6.91
N SER A 229 1.96 -20.63 -7.80
CA SER A 229 2.88 -19.86 -8.65
C SER A 229 3.71 -18.88 -7.83
N ILE A 230 3.13 -18.19 -6.83
CA ILE A 230 3.90 -17.35 -5.90
C ILE A 230 4.92 -18.20 -5.12
N PHE A 231 4.56 -19.43 -4.75
CA PHE A 231 5.48 -20.36 -4.10
C PHE A 231 6.65 -20.74 -4.99
N VAL A 232 6.40 -21.13 -6.24
CA VAL A 232 7.44 -21.43 -7.23
C VAL A 232 8.36 -20.22 -7.42
N GLU A 233 7.79 -19.03 -7.61
CA GLU A 233 8.57 -17.79 -7.77
C GLU A 233 9.46 -17.51 -6.55
N ALA A 234 8.93 -17.68 -5.33
CA ALA A 234 9.69 -17.47 -4.10
C ALA A 234 10.85 -18.48 -3.96
N VAL A 235 10.62 -19.74 -4.31
CA VAL A 235 11.68 -20.77 -4.34
C VAL A 235 12.77 -20.37 -5.34
N VAL A 236 12.41 -20.10 -6.59
CA VAL A 236 13.35 -19.79 -7.68
C VAL A 236 14.18 -18.55 -7.37
N ASN A 237 13.54 -17.48 -6.90
CA ASN A 237 14.22 -16.22 -6.58
C ASN A 237 15.18 -16.32 -5.40
N THR A 238 15.11 -17.40 -4.62
CA THR A 238 15.96 -17.62 -3.43
C THR A 238 16.96 -18.76 -3.61
N LEU A 239 17.08 -19.32 -4.81
CA LEU A 239 18.17 -20.24 -5.15
C LEU A 239 19.50 -19.49 -5.30
N PRO A 240 20.66 -20.18 -5.27
CA PRO A 240 21.97 -19.57 -5.45
C PRO A 240 22.03 -18.79 -6.76
N ARG A 241 22.67 -17.61 -6.76
CA ARG A 241 22.72 -16.70 -7.93
C ARG A 241 23.34 -17.27 -9.19
N SER A 242 24.09 -18.36 -9.10
CA SER A 242 24.63 -19.09 -10.26
C SER A 242 23.58 -19.93 -11.00
N TRP A 243 22.46 -20.26 -10.35
CA TRP A 243 21.40 -21.14 -10.86
C TRP A 243 20.21 -20.45 -11.59
N PRO A 244 19.86 -19.16 -11.38
CA PRO A 244 18.54 -18.65 -11.75
C PRO A 244 18.24 -18.72 -13.24
N HIS A 245 19.23 -18.55 -14.11
CA HIS A 245 18.99 -18.58 -15.55
C HIS A 245 18.62 -20.00 -16.05
N VAL A 246 19.35 -21.01 -15.60
CA VAL A 246 19.10 -22.42 -15.96
C VAL A 246 17.75 -22.84 -15.38
N VAL A 247 17.54 -22.59 -14.08
CA VAL A 247 16.31 -22.93 -13.37
C VAL A 247 15.09 -22.24 -13.97
N SER A 248 15.17 -20.94 -14.25
CA SER A 248 14.03 -20.20 -14.82
C SER A 248 13.64 -20.76 -16.19
N LYS A 249 14.62 -21.14 -17.02
CA LYS A 249 14.35 -21.74 -18.33
C LYS A 249 13.66 -23.09 -18.18
N THR A 250 14.15 -23.95 -17.28
CA THR A 250 13.57 -25.28 -17.03
C THR A 250 12.16 -25.18 -16.46
N ILE A 251 11.95 -24.36 -15.42
CA ILE A 251 10.63 -24.19 -14.80
C ILE A 251 9.60 -23.57 -15.75
N CYS A 252 10.02 -22.60 -16.58
CA CYS A 252 9.15 -22.06 -17.62
C CYS A 252 8.81 -23.07 -18.73
N GLY A 253 9.64 -24.10 -18.95
CA GLY A 253 9.35 -25.16 -19.91
C GLY A 253 8.47 -26.27 -19.34
N GLU A 254 8.80 -26.73 -18.13
CA GLU A 254 8.14 -27.85 -17.44
C GLU A 254 6.79 -27.46 -16.81
N HIS A 255 6.62 -26.19 -16.40
CA HIS A 255 5.42 -25.68 -15.71
C HIS A 255 4.93 -26.63 -14.60
N PRO A 256 5.71 -26.83 -13.53
CA PRO A 256 5.40 -27.80 -12.49
C PRO A 256 4.00 -27.51 -11.89
N PRO A 257 3.06 -28.46 -11.92
CA PRO A 257 1.69 -28.24 -11.45
C PRO A 257 1.55 -28.39 -9.93
N ASP A 258 2.50 -29.07 -9.30
CA ASP A 258 2.49 -29.37 -7.87
C ASP A 258 3.91 -29.44 -7.27
N LEU A 259 3.96 -29.55 -5.94
CA LEU A 259 5.20 -29.60 -5.18
C LEU A 259 6.10 -30.78 -5.56
N THR A 260 5.51 -31.94 -5.86
CA THR A 260 6.28 -33.15 -6.15
C THR A 260 7.00 -33.00 -7.47
N THR A 261 6.34 -32.45 -8.49
CA THR A 261 6.97 -32.16 -9.77
C THR A 261 8.02 -31.06 -9.64
N LEU A 262 7.74 -29.99 -8.88
CA LEU A 262 8.71 -28.92 -8.67
C LEU A 262 10.01 -29.46 -8.03
N VAL A 263 9.89 -30.28 -6.99
CA VAL A 263 11.03 -30.89 -6.30
C VAL A 263 11.86 -31.71 -7.30
N LYS A 264 11.24 -32.60 -8.06
CA LYS A 264 11.94 -33.46 -9.03
C LYS A 264 12.69 -32.64 -10.07
N VAL A 265 12.02 -31.66 -10.68
CA VAL A 265 12.65 -30.80 -11.71
C VAL A 265 13.86 -30.06 -11.15
N LEU A 266 13.77 -29.58 -9.91
CA LEU A 266 14.86 -28.84 -9.28
C LEU A 266 15.99 -29.74 -8.76
N GLU A 267 15.69 -30.96 -8.33
CA GLU A 267 16.70 -31.99 -7.99
C GLU A 267 17.49 -32.41 -9.23
N GLU A 268 16.82 -32.62 -10.38
CA GLU A 268 17.49 -32.93 -11.64
C GLU A 268 18.44 -31.80 -12.07
N VAL A 269 18.03 -30.54 -11.90
CA VAL A 269 18.89 -29.37 -12.17
C VAL A 269 20.05 -29.27 -11.16
N GLU A 270 19.82 -29.63 -9.89
CA GLU A 270 20.87 -29.68 -8.87
C GLU A 270 21.95 -30.71 -9.25
N ASP A 271 21.54 -31.91 -9.64
CA ASP A 271 22.44 -32.97 -10.08
C ASP A 271 23.26 -32.56 -11.30
N ASP A 272 22.64 -31.94 -12.30
CA ASP A 272 23.31 -31.42 -13.49
C ASP A 272 24.37 -30.36 -13.13
N ILE A 273 24.05 -29.45 -12.21
CA ILE A 273 24.98 -28.38 -11.79
C ILE A 273 26.14 -28.95 -10.99
N ILE A 274 25.89 -29.90 -10.09
CA ILE A 274 26.94 -30.59 -9.33
C ILE A 274 27.87 -31.35 -10.27
N LEU A 275 27.31 -32.05 -11.25
CA LEU A 275 28.09 -32.79 -12.25
C LEU A 275 28.98 -31.84 -13.07
N LEU A 276 28.43 -30.72 -13.56
CA LEU A 276 29.19 -29.72 -14.31
C LEU A 276 30.31 -29.11 -13.46
N ALA A 277 30.04 -28.77 -12.20
CA ALA A 277 31.05 -28.24 -11.29
C ALA A 277 32.19 -29.24 -11.02
N ALA A 278 31.85 -30.52 -10.85
CA ALA A 278 32.83 -31.60 -10.67
C ALA A 278 33.69 -31.83 -11.93
N LEU A 279 33.10 -31.69 -13.12
CA LEU A 279 33.84 -31.78 -14.39
C LEU A 279 34.80 -30.60 -14.57
N ASP A 280 34.35 -29.37 -14.29
CA ASP A 280 35.21 -28.18 -14.33
C ASP A 280 36.38 -28.30 -13.35
N GLU A 281 36.15 -28.81 -12.14
CA GLU A 281 37.21 -29.04 -11.15
C GLU A 281 38.20 -30.13 -11.61
N ALA A 282 37.72 -31.19 -12.27
CA ALA A 282 38.57 -32.23 -12.83
C ALA A 282 39.46 -31.69 -13.96
N GLU A 283 38.91 -30.87 -14.87
CA GLU A 283 39.65 -30.24 -15.97
C GLU A 283 40.73 -29.28 -15.44
N GLN A 284 40.38 -28.42 -14.47
CA GLN A 284 41.34 -27.51 -13.84
C GLN A 284 42.48 -28.26 -13.13
N ASN A 285 42.18 -29.40 -12.49
CA ASN A 285 43.19 -30.23 -11.87
C ASN A 285 44.12 -30.89 -12.90
N GLU A 286 43.59 -31.33 -14.04
CA GLU A 286 44.38 -31.90 -15.13
C GLU A 286 45.31 -30.86 -15.76
N ASP A 287 44.80 -29.65 -16.03
CA ASP A 287 45.59 -28.52 -16.52
C ASP A 287 46.72 -28.15 -15.56
N MET A 288 46.43 -28.12 -14.26
CA MET A 288 47.44 -27.84 -13.22
C MET A 288 48.53 -28.93 -13.18
N ILE A 289 48.16 -30.20 -13.37
CA ILE A 289 49.14 -31.30 -13.43
C ILE A 289 50.02 -31.16 -14.67
N LEU A 290 49.44 -30.83 -15.83
CA LEU A 290 50.15 -30.58 -17.08
C LEU A 290 51.12 -29.40 -16.97
N LEU A 291 50.70 -28.29 -16.36
CA LEU A 291 51.56 -27.12 -16.08
C LEU A 291 52.76 -27.49 -15.19
N ARG A 292 52.53 -28.24 -14.11
CA ARG A 292 53.63 -28.69 -13.24
C ARG A 292 54.60 -29.64 -13.96
N ALA A 293 54.09 -30.51 -14.82
CA ALA A 293 54.93 -31.40 -15.62
C ALA A 293 55.78 -30.63 -16.66
N LEU A 294 55.23 -29.57 -17.27
CA LEU A 294 55.97 -28.70 -18.19
C LEU A 294 57.07 -27.91 -17.48
N ASP A 295 56.79 -27.34 -16.30
CA ASP A 295 57.79 -26.65 -15.48
C ASP A 295 58.94 -27.59 -15.09
N GLU A 296 58.64 -28.85 -14.77
CA GLU A 296 59.65 -29.85 -14.41
C GLU A 296 60.51 -30.27 -15.61
N VAL A 297 59.93 -30.38 -16.81
CA VAL A 297 60.69 -30.61 -18.04
C VAL A 297 61.60 -29.43 -18.36
N GLU A 298 61.11 -28.20 -18.26
CA GLU A 298 61.90 -26.99 -18.49
C GLU A 298 63.07 -26.89 -17.51
N HIS A 299 62.82 -27.11 -16.21
CA HIS A 299 63.85 -27.12 -15.18
C HIS A 299 64.94 -28.18 -15.45
N ASN A 300 64.54 -29.38 -15.86
CA ASN A 300 65.46 -30.48 -16.20
C ASN A 300 66.27 -30.21 -17.48
N MET A 301 65.70 -29.48 -18.45
CA MET A 301 66.43 -29.07 -19.65
C MET A 301 67.46 -27.98 -19.32
N VAL A 302 67.10 -26.99 -18.51
CA VAL A 302 68.01 -25.91 -18.10
C VAL A 302 69.20 -26.45 -17.30
N THR A 303 68.96 -27.35 -16.35
CA THR A 303 70.03 -27.99 -15.55
C THR A 303 70.94 -28.88 -16.39
N LYS A 304 70.40 -29.62 -17.37
CA LYS A 304 71.24 -30.41 -18.31
C LYS A 304 72.12 -29.52 -19.19
N ILE A 305 71.60 -28.41 -19.69
CA ILE A 305 72.37 -27.45 -20.51
C ILE A 305 73.50 -26.82 -19.69
N GLN A 306 73.24 -26.47 -18.44
CA GLN A 306 74.26 -25.95 -17.51
C GLN A 306 75.33 -26.98 -17.13
N ALA A 307 75.00 -28.27 -17.10
CA ALA A 307 75.95 -29.35 -16.81
C ALA A 307 76.85 -29.74 -18.01
N THR A 308 76.47 -29.34 -19.24
CA THR A 308 77.22 -29.62 -20.48
C THR A 308 78.10 -28.47 -20.98
N ASN A 309 78.09 -27.32 -20.31
CA ASN A 309 78.97 -26.17 -20.56
C ASN A 309 80.00 -26.05 -19.43
#